data_AF-A0A7W3NF33-F1
#
_entry.id   AF-A0A7W3NF33-F1
#
_cell.length_a   1.000
_cell.length_b   1.000
_cell.length_c   1.000
_cell.angle_alpha   90.00
_cell.angle_beta   90.00
_cell.angle_gamma   90.00
#
_symmetry.space_group_name_H-M   'P 1'
#
loop_
_entity.id
_entity.type
_entity.pdbx_description
1 polymer ?
#
loop_
_entity_poly.entity_id
_entity_poly.type
_entity_poly.pdbx_seq_one_letter_code
_entity_poly.pdbx_strand_id
1 'polypeptide(L)' 'MIGLAIAIIVFNFIAFKTNKRLTANQILHIWTFTIAFQHMFDVFIDLKYHAYWYFTENADWRGVLTHTVLLPPANMIFLN' A
#
# COMPACT_ATOMS: atom_id res chain seq x y z
N MET A 1 7.99 2.12 13.94
CA MET A 1 7.14 3.28 13.57
C MET A 1 7.91 4.37 12.86
N ILE A 2 9.04 4.86 13.38
CA ILE A 2 9.84 5.93 12.73
C ILE A 2 10.29 5.54 11.32
N GLY A 3 10.81 4.33 11.12
CA GLY A 3 11.20 3.84 9.78
C GLY A 3 10.02 3.81 8.79
N LEU A 4 8.83 3.38 9.23
CA LEU A 4 7.62 3.39 8.41
C LEU A 4 7.20 4.82 8.06
N ALA A 5 7.25 5.74 9.01
CA ALA A 5 6.94 7.15 8.77
C ALA A 5 7.91 7.77 7.74
N ILE A 6 9.21 7.52 7.89
CA ILE A 6 10.22 7.97 6.92
C ILE A 6 9.93 7.38 5.53
N ALA A 7 9.65 6.07 5.45
CA ALA A 7 9.32 5.42 4.19
C ALA A 7 8.08 6.05 3.54
N ILE A 8 7.00 6.27 4.29
CA ILE A 8 5.77 6.91 3.77
C ILE A 8 6.12 8.29 3.19
N ILE A 9 6.86 9.12 3.93
CA ILE A 9 7.22 10.47 3.47
C ILE A 9 8.04 10.40 2.18
N VAL A 10 9.08 9.54 2.17
CA VAL A 10 10.00 9.42 1.03
C VAL A 10 9.29 8.89 -0.21
N PHE A 11 8.51 7.81 -0.10
CA PHE A 11 7.81 7.23 -1.26
C PHE A 11 6.75 8.17 -1.83
N ASN A 12 5.95 8.84 -0.99
CA ASN A 12 4.99 9.82 -1.49
C ASN A 12 5.69 10.99 -2.16
N PHE A 13 6.74 11.54 -1.53
CA PHE A 13 7.50 12.65 -2.11
C PHE A 13 8.09 12.28 -3.48
N ILE A 14 8.73 11.11 -3.59
CA ILE A 14 9.29 10.62 -4.85
C ILE A 14 8.17 10.43 -5.87
N ALA A 15 7.10 9.72 -5.52
CA ALA A 15 5.99 9.40 -6.44
C ALA A 15 5.40 10.65 -7.10
N PHE A 16 5.10 11.70 -6.32
CA PHE A 16 4.55 12.93 -6.87
C PHE A 16 5.59 13.78 -7.60
N LYS A 17 6.85 13.79 -7.14
CA LYS A 17 7.92 14.55 -7.79
C LYS A 17 8.35 13.95 -9.13
N THR A 18 8.32 12.63 -9.27
CA THR A 18 8.75 11.94 -10.49
C THR A 18 7.61 11.68 -11.46
N ASN A 19 6.35 11.94 -11.09
CA ASN A 19 5.19 11.76 -11.96
C ASN A 19 5.27 12.64 -13.23
N LYS A 20 5.32 11.99 -14.39
CA LYS A 20 5.37 12.61 -15.72
C LYS A 20 4.18 12.26 -16.60
N ARG A 21 3.54 11.11 -16.34
CA ARG A 21 2.54 10.54 -17.26
C ARG A 21 1.16 10.34 -16.65
N LEU A 22 1.06 10.06 -15.35
CA LEU A 22 -0.22 9.67 -14.74
C LEU A 22 -1.06 10.90 -14.44
N THR A 23 -2.30 10.88 -14.92
CA THR A 23 -3.34 11.84 -14.55
C THR A 23 -3.84 11.58 -13.12
N ALA A 24 -4.46 12.58 -12.50
CA ALA A 24 -5.03 12.45 -11.16
C ALA A 24 -6.03 11.27 -11.05
N ASN A 25 -6.84 11.03 -12.09
CA ASN A 25 -7.78 9.90 -12.11
C ASN A 25 -7.05 8.55 -12.14
N GLN A 26 -5.99 8.42 -12.94
CA GLN A 26 -5.19 7.19 -12.99
C GLN A 26 -4.51 6.92 -11.63
N ILE A 27 -3.97 7.96 -10.99
CA ILE A 27 -3.41 7.86 -9.64
C ILE A 27 -4.47 7.36 -8.66
N LEU A 28 -5.68 7.93 -8.69
CA LEU A 28 -6.79 7.53 -7.83
C LEU A 28 -7.20 6.06 -8.06
N HIS A 29 -7.24 5.61 -9.31
CA HIS A 29 -7.51 4.22 -9.63
C HIS A 29 -6.43 3.28 -9.12
N ILE A 30 -5.14 3.61 -9.31
CA ILE A 30 -4.01 2.86 -8.76
C ILE A 30 -4.13 2.76 -7.24
N TRP A 31 -4.46 3.88 -6.58
CA TRP A 31 -4.60 3.95 -5.13
C TRP A 31 -5.72 3.06 -4.61
N THR A 32 -6.91 3.22 -5.18
CA THR A 32 -8.11 2.46 -4.78
C THR A 32 -7.93 0.98 -5.06
N PHE A 33 -7.39 0.61 -6.22
CA PHE A 33 -7.12 -0.78 -6.57
C PHE A 33 -6.13 -1.43 -5.61
N THR A 34 -5.02 -0.74 -5.30
CA THR A 34 -4.00 -1.27 -4.39
C THR A 34 -4.57 -1.53 -3.00
N ILE A 35 -5.36 -0.58 -2.47
CA ILE A 35 -5.99 -0.73 -1.15
C ILE A 35 -6.98 -1.89 -1.15
N ALA A 36 -7.87 -1.96 -2.14
CA ALA A 36 -8.88 -3.01 -2.22
C ALA A 36 -8.24 -4.40 -2.35
N PHE A 37 -7.20 -4.52 -3.18
CA PHE A 37 -6.49 -5.78 -3.38
C PHE A 37 -5.77 -6.25 -2.10
N GLN A 38 -5.07 -5.36 -1.39
CA GLN A 38 -4.43 -5.75 -0.13
C GLN A 38 -5.43 -6.06 0.96
N HIS A 39 -6.52 -5.30 1.06
CA HIS A 39 -7.57 -5.63 2.01
C HIS A 39 -8.19 -7.00 1.72
N MET A 40 -8.40 -7.33 0.45
CA MET A 40 -8.87 -8.67 0.05
C MET A 40 -7.85 -9.75 0.46
N PHE A 41 -6.55 -9.52 0.24
CA PHE A 41 -5.50 -10.45 0.64
C PHE A 41 -5.46 -10.66 2.16
N ASP A 42 -5.52 -9.58 2.94
CA ASP A 42 -5.52 -9.64 4.40
C ASP A 42 -6.73 -10.43 4.91
N VAL A 43 -7.94 -10.15 4.38
CA VAL A 43 -9.15 -10.82 4.85
C VAL A 43 -9.16 -12.31 4.51
N PHE A 44 -8.83 -12.67 3.26
CA PHE A 44 -8.95 -14.05 2.82
C PHE A 44 -7.70 -14.87 3.14
N ILE A 45 -6.53 -14.40 2.75
CA ILE A 45 -5.31 -15.19 2.80
C ILE A 45 -4.71 -15.18 4.21
N ASP A 46 -4.61 -14.00 4.82
CA ASP A 46 -4.03 -13.85 6.14
C ASP A 46 -5.01 -14.28 7.25
N LEU A 47 -6.13 -13.56 7.41
CA LEU A 47 -7.04 -13.74 8.55
C LEU A 47 -7.93 -14.97 8.45
N LYS A 48 -8.48 -15.29 7.28
CA LYS A 48 -9.42 -16.41 7.12
C LYS A 48 -8.71 -17.75 6.96
N TYR A 49 -7.69 -17.80 6.10
CA TYR A 49 -7.02 -19.05 5.77
C TYR A 49 -5.72 -19.28 6.54
N HIS A 50 -5.20 -18.28 7.26
CA HIS A 50 -3.89 -18.36 7.95
C HIS A 50 -2.80 -18.95 7.05
N ALA A 51 -2.83 -18.59 5.77
CA ALA A 51 -1.98 -19.22 4.75
C ALA A 51 -0.50 -18.82 4.90
N TYR A 52 -0.22 -17.81 5.72
CA TYR A 52 1.13 -17.36 6.04
C TYR A 52 1.53 -17.81 7.45
N TRP A 53 2.63 -18.55 7.52
CA TRP A 53 3.16 -19.09 8.79
C TRP A 53 3.70 -18.03 9.77
N TYR A 54 3.86 -16.77 9.33
CA TYR A 54 4.51 -15.70 10.08
C TYR A 54 3.58 -14.58 10.54
N PHE A 55 2.29 -14.61 10.17
CA PHE A 55 1.32 -13.62 10.64
C PHE A 55 0.61 -14.08 11.90
N THR A 56 0.25 -13.11 12.73
CA THR A 56 -0.45 -13.33 14.00
C THR A 56 -1.94 -13.48 13.77
N GLU A 57 -2.63 -14.21 14.64
CA GLU A 57 -4.09 -14.45 14.57
C GLU A 57 -4.95 -13.16 14.60
N ASN A 58 -4.37 -12.04 15.05
CA ASN A 58 -5.04 -10.75 15.15
C ASN A 58 -4.68 -9.83 13.98
N ALA A 59 -5.64 -8.97 13.60
CA ALA A 59 -5.42 -7.94 12.59
C ALA A 59 -4.23 -7.03 12.95
N ASP A 60 -3.33 -6.75 11.99
CA ASP A 60 -2.27 -5.77 12.19
C ASP A 60 -2.72 -4.37 11.75
N TRP A 61 -3.14 -3.56 12.72
CA TRP A 61 -3.52 -2.16 12.48
C TRP A 61 -2.37 -1.31 11.92
N ARG A 62 -1.10 -1.72 12.08
CA ARG A 62 0.04 -1.03 11.48
C ARG A 62 0.11 -1.26 9.96
N GLY A 63 -0.36 -2.41 9.50
CA GLY A 63 -0.50 -2.75 8.08
C GLY A 63 -1.35 -1.73 7.32
N VAL A 64 -2.37 -1.16 7.96
CA VAL A 64 -3.28 -0.17 7.34
C VAL A 64 -2.51 1.01 6.73
N LEU A 65 -1.53 1.57 7.44
CA LEU A 65 -0.71 2.67 6.92
C LEU A 65 0.14 2.21 5.73
N THR A 66 0.70 1.01 5.81
CA THR A 66 1.46 0.41 4.72
C THR A 66 0.59 0.25 3.46
N HIS A 67 -0.63 -0.29 3.61
CA HIS A 67 -1.53 -0.56 2.48
C HIS A 67 -2.16 0.70 1.88
N THR A 68 -2.39 1.74 2.67
CA THR A 68 -3.12 2.94 2.24
C THR A 68 -2.23 4.10 1.80
N VAL A 69 -1.04 4.24 2.38
CA VAL A 69 -0.18 5.41 2.13
C VAL A 69 1.28 5.08 1.79
N LEU A 70 1.69 3.80 1.80
CA LEU A 70 3.02 3.39 1.34
C LEU A 70 3.01 2.61 0.02
N LEU A 71 2.18 1.58 -0.10
CA LEU A 71 2.12 0.74 -1.30
C LEU A 71 1.58 1.48 -2.53
N PRO A 72 0.52 2.30 -2.44
CA PRO A 72 0.04 3.05 -3.60
C PRO A 72 1.06 3.98 -4.26
N PRO A 73 1.82 4.83 -3.54
CA PRO A 73 2.85 5.65 -4.16
C PRO A 73 4.01 4.81 -4.71
N ALA A 74 4.32 3.65 -4.13
CA ALA A 74 5.28 2.73 -4.72
C ALA A 74 4.80 2.23 -6.10
N ASN A 75 3.54 1.80 -6.21
CA ASN A 75 2.94 1.38 -7.48
C ASN A 75 2.90 2.52 -8.50
N MET A 76 2.60 3.74 -8.06
CA MET A 76 2.65 4.94 -8.90
C MET A 76 4.03 5.18 -9.51
N ILE A 77 5.12 5.02 -8.73
CA ILE A 77 6.49 5.17 -9.23
C ILE A 77 6.80 4.14 -10.32
N PHE A 78 6.36 2.90 -10.16
CA PHE A 78 6.60 1.83 -11.14
C PHE A 78 5.79 2.01 -12.44
N LEU A 79 4.59 2.56 -12.35
CA LEU A 79 3.66 2.69 -13.49
C LEU A 79 3.81 4.01 -14.27
N ASN A 80 4.56 4.96 -13.72
CA ASN A 80 4.77 6.29 -14.30
C ASN A 80 5.96 6.33 -15.28
#